data_AF-A0A844LXG0-F1
#
_entry.id   AF-A0A844LXG0-F1
#
_cell.length_a   1.000
_cell.length_b   1.000
_cell.length_c   1.000
_cell.angle_alpha   90.00
_cell.angle_beta   90.00
_cell.angle_gamma   90.00
#
_symmetry.space_group_name_H-M   'P 1'
#
loop_
_entity.id
_entity.type
_entity.pdbx_description
1 polymer ?
#
loop_
_entity_poly.entity_id
_entity_poly.type
_entity_poly.pdbx_seq_one_letter_code
_entity_poly.pdbx_strand_id
1 'polypeptide(L)'
;MKKLLTLLPLSLVMAACATSPTTTTTTQQTTNKAYDRMAPEQFVCEDNATVQAKYSMDGEQAMINASLPKANWNNQTLTMNIATSGSGARYVNSDSPNVTYDWHTKADYGIMSLKWADGNEYAVQCERR
;
A
#
# COMPACT_ATOMS: atom_id res chain seq x y z
N MET A 1 0.61 -45.18 -46.21
CA MET A 1 -0.81 -45.24 -46.63
C MET A 1 -1.68 -45.58 -45.42
N LYS A 2 -2.94 -45.13 -45.49
CA LYS A 2 -4.04 -45.13 -44.50
C LYS A 2 -4.03 -46.26 -43.45
N LYS A 3 -4.09 -45.91 -42.15
CA LYS A 3 -5.28 -45.75 -41.27
C LYS A 3 -5.84 -47.07 -40.78
N LEU A 4 -5.91 -47.23 -39.45
CA LEU A 4 -7.10 -47.62 -38.67
C LEU A 4 -6.64 -47.96 -37.26
N LEU A 5 -6.88 -47.06 -36.31
CA LEU A 5 -6.98 -47.44 -34.90
C LEU A 5 -8.16 -46.70 -34.30
N THR A 6 -8.97 -47.52 -33.67
CA THR A 6 -10.37 -47.40 -33.30
C THR A 6 -10.57 -46.52 -32.07
N LEU A 7 -11.61 -45.68 -32.11
CA LEU A 7 -12.16 -45.00 -30.95
C LEU A 7 -12.76 -46.01 -29.96
N LEU A 8 -12.47 -45.85 -28.68
CA LEU A 8 -13.33 -46.29 -27.58
C LEU A 8 -13.24 -45.25 -26.45
N PRO A 9 -14.37 -44.72 -25.95
CA PRO A 9 -14.38 -43.76 -24.86
C PRO A 9 -14.50 -44.50 -23.52
N LEU A 10 -13.63 -44.19 -22.56
CA LEU A 10 -13.89 -44.52 -21.17
C LEU A 10 -13.53 -43.31 -20.29
N SER A 11 -14.57 -42.58 -19.93
CA SER A 11 -14.61 -41.53 -18.94
C SER A 11 -14.19 -42.06 -17.57
N LEU A 12 -13.02 -41.64 -17.07
CA LEU A 12 -12.72 -41.71 -15.64
C LEU A 12 -13.25 -40.44 -14.98
N VAL A 13 -14.19 -40.66 -14.06
CA VAL A 13 -14.86 -39.66 -13.25
C VAL A 13 -13.87 -39.01 -12.29
N MET A 14 -13.96 -37.69 -12.20
CA MET A 14 -13.24 -36.83 -11.27
C MET A 14 -13.49 -37.27 -9.82
N ALA A 15 -12.39 -37.50 -9.08
CA ALA A 15 -12.38 -37.37 -7.63
C ALA A 15 -11.21 -36.46 -7.26
N ALA A 16 -11.34 -35.16 -7.55
CA ALA A 16 -10.49 -34.17 -6.93
C ALA A 16 -11.01 -33.99 -5.50
N CYS A 17 -10.27 -34.50 -4.51
CA CYS A 17 -10.42 -34.05 -3.13
C CYS A 17 -10.13 -32.55 -3.13
N ALA A 18 -11.18 -31.73 -3.16
CA ALA A 18 -11.11 -30.34 -2.80
C ALA A 18 -10.84 -30.29 -1.28
N THR A 19 -9.59 -30.45 -0.90
CA THR A 19 -9.14 -30.01 0.43
C THR A 19 -9.17 -28.49 0.36
N SER A 20 -10.33 -27.92 0.71
CA SER A 20 -10.47 -26.48 0.85
C SER A 20 -9.39 -26.01 1.82
N PRO A 21 -8.51 -25.07 1.45
CA PRO A 21 -7.66 -24.44 2.43
C PRO A 21 -8.61 -23.76 3.42
N THR A 22 -8.51 -24.16 4.69
CA THR A 22 -9.09 -23.41 5.80
C THR A 22 -8.51 -22.01 5.71
N THR A 23 -9.28 -21.08 5.18
CA THR A 23 -8.96 -19.66 5.28
C THR A 23 -8.94 -19.38 6.76
N THR A 24 -7.74 -19.32 7.34
CA THR A 24 -7.53 -18.71 8.65
C THR A 24 -7.93 -17.25 8.46
N THR A 25 -9.20 -16.95 8.65
CA THR A 25 -9.66 -15.59 8.85
C THR A 25 -9.08 -15.21 10.20
N THR A 26 -7.83 -14.75 10.19
CA THR A 26 -7.29 -13.93 11.26
C THR A 26 -8.37 -12.88 11.48
N THR A 27 -9.06 -12.96 12.60
CA THR A 27 -9.99 -11.94 13.05
C THR A 27 -9.19 -10.66 13.19
N GLN A 28 -9.07 -9.89 12.11
CA GLN A 28 -8.69 -8.50 12.17
C GLN A 28 -9.76 -7.85 13.03
N GLN A 29 -9.41 -7.64 14.29
CA GLN A 29 -10.13 -6.79 15.19
C GLN A 29 -10.14 -5.41 14.55
N THR A 30 -11.15 -5.12 13.73
CA THR A 30 -11.36 -3.83 13.08
C THR A 30 -11.70 -2.83 14.16
N THR A 31 -10.67 -2.27 14.81
CA THR A 31 -10.81 -0.91 15.32
C THR A 31 -11.20 -0.08 14.11
N ASN A 32 -12.44 0.41 14.05
CA ASN A 32 -12.95 1.23 12.96
C ASN A 32 -12.15 2.55 12.95
N LYS A 33 -10.99 2.58 12.30
CA LYS A 33 -10.18 3.79 12.20
C LYS A 33 -10.81 4.68 11.14
N ALA A 34 -10.73 6.00 11.32
CA ALA A 34 -11.43 6.96 10.47
C ALA A 34 -11.04 6.86 8.97
N TYR A 35 -9.82 6.40 8.67
CA TYR A 35 -9.33 6.17 7.31
C TYR A 35 -9.76 4.83 6.69
N ASP A 36 -10.31 3.87 7.46
CA ASP A 36 -10.61 2.53 6.94
C ASP A 36 -11.70 2.56 5.86
N ARG A 37 -12.63 3.51 5.98
CA ARG A 37 -13.79 3.67 5.09
C ARG A 37 -13.50 4.49 3.82
N MET A 38 -12.28 5.00 3.69
CA MET A 38 -11.91 5.93 2.63
C MET A 38 -11.27 5.18 1.47
N ALA A 39 -11.51 5.65 0.24
CA ALA A 39 -10.86 5.08 -0.93
C ALA A 39 -9.37 5.50 -0.95
N PRO A 40 -8.44 4.60 -1.31
CA PRO A 40 -7.05 4.98 -1.46
C PRO A 40 -6.84 5.83 -2.71
N GLU A 41 -6.12 6.93 -2.56
CA GLU A 41 -5.54 7.68 -3.68
C GLU A 41 -4.18 7.09 -4.04
N GLN A 42 -3.95 6.87 -5.33
CA GLN A 42 -2.74 6.24 -5.84
C GLN A 42 -1.79 7.28 -6.41
N PHE A 43 -0.51 7.14 -6.07
CA PHE A 43 0.56 8.00 -6.54
C PHE A 43 1.70 7.16 -7.10
N VAL A 44 2.19 7.56 -8.27
CA VAL A 44 3.44 7.06 -8.85
C VAL A 44 4.51 8.09 -8.57
N CYS A 45 5.65 7.64 -8.08
CA CYS A 45 6.73 8.51 -7.65
C CYS A 45 7.99 8.27 -8.48
N GLU A 46 8.93 9.19 -8.36
CA GLU A 46 10.31 9.01 -8.81
C GLU A 46 10.90 7.69 -8.26
N ASP A 47 11.98 7.21 -8.88
CA ASP A 47 12.72 6.03 -8.41
C ASP A 47 11.91 4.72 -8.32
N ASN A 48 10.88 4.59 -9.16
CA ASN A 48 9.93 3.47 -9.15
C ASN A 48 9.23 3.30 -7.80
N ALA A 49 9.11 4.37 -7.02
CA ALA A 49 8.37 4.36 -5.79
C ALA A 49 6.85 4.49 -6.05
N THR A 50 6.06 4.01 -5.11
CA THR A 50 4.59 4.12 -5.15
C THR A 50 4.08 4.47 -3.77
N VAL A 51 3.06 5.33 -3.72
CA VAL A 51 2.36 5.69 -2.48
C VAL A 51 0.87 5.48 -2.69
N GLN A 52 0.21 4.84 -1.72
CA GLN A 52 -1.23 4.79 -1.60
C GLN A 52 -1.62 5.51 -0.31
N ALA A 53 -2.42 6.57 -0.43
CA ALA A 53 -2.84 7.38 0.70
C ALA A 53 -4.34 7.23 0.96
N LYS A 54 -4.72 6.91 2.20
CA LYS A 54 -6.10 6.98 2.68
C LYS A 54 -6.20 8.10 3.71
N TYR A 55 -6.82 9.21 3.35
CA TYR A 55 -7.07 10.33 4.26
C TYR A 55 -8.31 10.04 5.10
N SER A 56 -8.29 10.30 6.41
CA SER A 56 -9.46 10.19 7.26
C SER A 56 -10.54 11.20 6.87
N MET A 57 -11.81 10.91 7.19
CA MET A 57 -12.93 11.80 6.86
C MET A 57 -12.82 13.20 7.48
N ASP A 58 -12.21 13.30 8.65
CA ASP A 58 -11.93 14.56 9.36
C ASP A 58 -10.63 15.24 8.88
N GLY A 59 -9.82 14.56 8.06
CA GLY A 59 -8.53 15.03 7.58
C GLY A 59 -7.43 15.06 8.65
N GLU A 60 -7.66 14.55 9.86
CA GLU A 60 -6.67 14.58 10.94
C GLU A 60 -5.57 13.52 10.78
N GLN A 61 -5.84 12.45 10.02
CA GLN A 61 -4.91 11.35 9.83
C GLN A 61 -4.84 10.92 8.36
N ALA A 62 -3.68 10.41 7.97
CA ALA A 62 -3.51 9.69 6.72
C ALA A 62 -2.86 8.34 6.99
N MET A 63 -3.44 7.28 6.42
CA MET A 63 -2.77 5.98 6.34
C MET A 63 -2.04 5.90 5.00
N ILE A 64 -0.72 5.82 5.05
CA ILE A 64 0.15 5.73 3.89
C ILE A 64 0.65 4.29 3.76
N ASN A 65 0.45 3.70 2.58
CA ASN A 65 1.11 2.46 2.20
C ASN A 65 2.09 2.76 1.06
N ALA A 66 3.38 2.62 1.33
CA ALA A 66 4.45 3.05 0.43
C ALA A 66 5.44 1.93 0.11
N SER A 67 5.86 1.88 -1.15
CA SER A 67 7.04 1.14 -1.60
C SER A 67 8.07 2.14 -2.08
N LEU A 68 9.21 2.20 -1.39
CA LEU A 68 10.31 3.15 -1.64
C LEU A 68 11.60 2.35 -1.83
N PRO A 69 11.93 1.89 -3.06
CA PRO A 69 13.03 0.96 -3.27
C PRO A 69 14.39 1.45 -2.75
N LYS A 70 14.71 2.74 -2.91
CA LYS A 70 15.96 3.32 -2.42
C LYS A 70 16.06 3.41 -0.89
N ALA A 71 14.92 3.41 -0.19
CA ALA A 71 14.86 3.32 1.27
C ALA A 71 14.62 1.88 1.77
N ASN A 72 14.72 0.89 0.88
CA ASN A 72 14.45 -0.53 1.16
C ASN A 72 13.05 -0.79 1.76
N TRP A 73 12.05 -0.02 1.33
CA TRP A 73 10.66 -0.22 1.72
C TRP A 73 9.90 -1.04 0.69
N ASN A 74 9.26 -2.09 1.17
CA ASN A 74 8.30 -2.89 0.41
C ASN A 74 6.96 -2.85 1.15
N ASN A 75 5.96 -2.18 0.57
CA ASN A 75 4.60 -2.03 1.08
C ASN A 75 4.52 -1.70 2.59
N GLN A 76 5.35 -0.75 3.03
CA GLN A 76 5.37 -0.30 4.41
C GLN A 76 4.14 0.57 4.68
N THR A 77 3.43 0.26 5.77
CA THR A 77 2.24 1.01 6.18
C THR A 77 2.54 1.91 7.37
N LEU A 78 2.13 3.17 7.28
CA LEU A 78 2.30 4.21 8.29
C LEU A 78 0.96 4.89 8.54
N THR A 79 0.69 5.22 9.80
CA THR A 79 -0.36 6.20 10.14
C THR A 79 0.32 7.51 10.49
N MET A 80 -0.12 8.61 9.88
CA MET A 80 0.48 9.93 10.02
C MET A 80 -0.58 10.92 10.48
N ASN A 81 -0.20 11.89 11.29
CA ASN A 81 -1.11 12.91 11.80
C ASN A 81 -0.96 14.21 11.00
N ILE A 82 -2.04 14.95 10.82
CA ILE A 82 -2.00 16.26 10.15
C ILE A 82 -1.04 17.20 10.89
N ALA A 83 -0.26 17.94 10.12
CA ALA A 83 0.68 18.94 10.60
C ALA A 83 0.45 20.25 9.85
N THR A 84 0.76 21.36 10.51
CA THR A 84 0.63 22.69 9.91
C THR A 84 1.52 22.82 8.67
N SER A 85 0.95 23.36 7.59
CA SER A 85 1.62 23.69 6.34
C SER A 85 1.11 25.01 5.77
N GLY A 86 1.98 25.75 5.06
CA GLY A 86 1.58 27.01 4.41
C GLY A 86 0.68 26.81 3.19
N SER A 87 0.71 25.63 2.56
CA SER A 87 -0.14 25.27 1.42
C SER A 87 -0.24 23.75 1.33
N GLY A 88 -1.37 23.24 0.83
CA GLY A 88 -1.60 21.80 0.73
C GLY A 88 -1.89 21.13 2.08
N ALA A 89 -1.89 19.79 2.09
CA ALA A 89 -2.09 18.98 3.28
C ALA A 89 -0.81 18.22 3.61
N ARG A 90 -0.32 18.39 4.85
CA ARG A 90 0.93 17.78 5.32
C ARG A 90 0.64 16.86 6.49
N TYR A 91 1.15 15.65 6.43
CA TYR A 91 1.00 14.65 7.48
C TYR A 91 2.39 14.19 7.94
N VAL A 92 2.57 14.02 9.25
CA VAL A 92 3.85 13.66 9.85
C VAL A 92 3.65 12.48 10.80
N ASN A 93 4.59 11.53 10.79
CA ASN A 93 4.77 10.57 11.87
C ASN A 93 6.18 10.71 12.43
N SER A 94 6.28 11.01 13.73
CA SER A 94 7.52 11.15 14.47
C SER A 94 7.52 10.30 15.74
N ASP A 95 6.79 9.17 15.71
CA ASP A 95 6.67 8.27 16.87
C ASP A 95 7.98 7.51 17.13
N SER A 96 8.78 7.31 16.08
CA SER A 96 10.11 6.72 16.17
C SER A 96 11.15 7.79 16.52
N PRO A 97 12.02 7.58 17.53
CA PRO A 97 13.10 8.52 17.85
C PRO A 97 14.18 8.59 16.76
N ASN A 98 14.23 7.60 15.86
CA ASN A 98 15.31 7.46 14.88
C ASN A 98 14.97 8.02 13.50
N VAL A 99 13.69 8.25 13.21
CA VAL A 99 13.24 8.66 11.88
C VAL A 99 11.90 9.38 11.95
N THR A 100 11.80 10.49 11.22
CA THR A 100 10.55 11.20 10.98
C THR A 100 10.10 10.97 9.54
N TYR A 101 8.81 10.72 9.38
CA TYR A 101 8.15 10.54 8.09
C TYR A 101 7.27 11.75 7.80
N ASP A 102 7.32 12.23 6.56
CA ASP A 102 6.53 13.38 6.10
C ASP A 102 5.86 13.06 4.76
N TRP A 103 4.55 13.24 4.69
CA TRP A 103 3.75 13.13 3.47
C TRP A 103 3.04 14.45 3.22
N HIS A 104 3.45 15.17 2.19
CA HIS A 104 2.90 16.48 1.86
C HIS A 104 2.31 16.46 0.45
N THR A 105 1.04 16.82 0.32
CA THR A 105 0.33 16.90 -0.96
C THR A 105 -0.20 18.30 -1.26
N LYS A 106 -0.26 18.62 -2.55
CA LYS A 106 -0.93 19.81 -3.09
C LYS A 106 -1.45 19.51 -4.50
N ALA A 107 -2.75 19.65 -4.70
CA ALA A 107 -3.41 19.26 -5.95
C ALA A 107 -3.06 17.81 -6.31
N ASP A 108 -2.53 17.55 -7.50
CA ASP A 108 -2.16 16.22 -7.99
C ASP A 108 -0.72 15.81 -7.62
N TYR A 109 0.00 16.62 -6.85
CA TYR A 109 1.39 16.37 -6.45
C TYR A 109 1.51 15.94 -5.00
N GLY A 110 2.48 15.06 -4.73
CA GLY A 110 2.87 14.64 -3.40
C GLY A 110 4.39 14.57 -3.24
N ILE A 111 4.88 14.71 -2.02
CA ILE A 111 6.28 14.47 -1.65
C ILE A 111 6.27 13.58 -0.41
N MET A 112 6.93 12.42 -0.52
CA MET A 112 7.20 11.55 0.63
C MET A 112 8.64 11.76 1.06
N SER A 113 8.86 12.17 2.32
CA SER A 113 10.19 12.40 2.88
C SER A 113 10.43 11.56 4.14
N LEU A 114 11.66 11.06 4.27
CA LEU A 114 12.20 10.35 5.42
C LEU A 114 13.40 11.14 5.93
N LYS A 115 13.42 11.48 7.21
CA LYS A 115 14.55 12.15 7.87
C LYS A 115 15.02 11.33 9.05
N TRP A 116 16.24 10.81 8.99
CA TRP A 116 16.86 10.03 10.05
C TRP A 116 17.53 10.94 11.09
N ALA A 117 17.67 10.43 12.32
CA ALA A 117 18.27 11.16 13.43
C ALA A 117 19.75 11.51 13.22
N ASP A 118 20.43 10.79 12.33
CA ASP A 118 21.82 11.07 11.92
C ASP A 118 21.93 12.21 10.89
N GLY A 119 20.81 12.79 10.48
CA GLY A 119 20.74 13.90 9.53
C GLY A 119 20.62 13.46 8.07
N ASN A 120 20.63 12.15 7.77
CA ASN A 120 20.34 11.68 6.43
C ASN A 120 18.89 11.98 6.07
N GLU A 121 18.65 12.31 4.80
CA GLU A 121 17.32 12.60 4.27
C GLU A 121 17.13 11.89 2.93
N TYR A 122 15.91 11.41 2.71
CA TYR A 122 15.45 10.85 1.45
C TYR A 122 14.08 11.43 1.14
N ALA A 123 13.87 11.90 -0.09
CA ALA A 123 12.59 12.40 -0.54
C ALA A 123 12.33 11.95 -1.97
N VAL A 124 11.07 11.68 -2.29
CA VAL A 124 10.60 11.40 -3.65
C VAL A 124 9.40 12.25 -3.99
N GLN A 125 9.41 12.78 -5.20
CA GLN A 125 8.25 13.46 -5.76
C GLN A 125 7.30 12.43 -6.36
N CYS A 126 6.01 12.70 -6.21
CA CYS A 126 4.93 11.81 -6.57
C CYS A 126 3.84 12.58 -7.34
N GLU A 127 3.23 11.90 -8.31
CA GLU A 127 2.08 12.40 -9.07
C GLU A 127 0.91 11.43 -8.90
N ARG A 128 -0.29 11.99 -8.74
CA ARG A 128 -1.53 11.24 -8.61
C ARG A 128 -1.88 10.55 -9.94
N ARG A 129 -2.38 9.31 -9.85
CA ARG A 129 -2.80 8.49 -10.99
C ARG A 129 -4.32 8.37 -11.11
#